data_AF-A0A6J4Q9E5-F1
#
_entry.id   AF-A0A6J4Q9E5-F1
#
_cell.length_a   1.000
_cell.length_b   1.000
_cell.length_c   1.000
_cell.angle_alpha   90.00
_cell.angle_beta   90.00
_cell.angle_gamma   90.00
#
_symmetry.space_group_name_H-M   'P 1'
#
loop_
_entity.id
_entity.type
_entity.pdbx_description
1 polymer ?
#
loop_
_entity_poly.entity_id
_entity_poly.type
_entity_poly.pdbx_seq_one_letter_code
_entity_poly.pdbx_strand_id
1 'polypeptide(L)'
;MAVGYADCGTYGALDEVCSRLDVPRLPGSDCYEVFAGAERLRGLLEAEPGTYVLTDYLVTSFHRSVVVELGLDRYPQLRDDYFGHYRRVVWLAQHPTARLHAAAGRAADVLGLPWEEVVVGDVLLEQALQDLLDQTRVGG
;
A
#
# COMPACT_ATOMS: atom_id res chain seq x y z
N MET A 1 -11.39 -13.47 17.37
CA MET A 1 -11.11 -13.52 15.92
C MET A 1 -10.87 -12.10 15.47
N ALA A 2 -10.09 -11.85 14.42
CA ALA A 2 -9.81 -10.49 13.95
C ALA A 2 -9.66 -10.43 12.42
N VAL A 3 -9.85 -9.24 11.83
CA VAL A 3 -9.69 -8.99 10.38
C VAL A 3 -8.34 -8.34 10.10
N GLY A 4 -7.50 -9.00 9.31
CA GLY A 4 -6.17 -8.53 8.89
C GLY A 4 -6.18 -7.49 7.76
N TYR A 5 -7.24 -6.69 7.64
CA TYR A 5 -7.37 -5.64 6.64
C TYR A 5 -7.61 -4.29 7.32
N ALA A 6 -6.97 -3.24 6.81
CA ALA A 6 -7.40 -1.86 6.99
C ALA A 6 -8.69 -1.60 6.18
N ASP A 7 -9.20 -0.37 6.13
CA ASP A 7 -10.41 -0.07 5.35
C ASP A 7 -10.26 -0.46 3.87
N CYS A 8 -9.08 -0.20 3.29
CA CYS A 8 -8.66 -0.58 1.94
C CYS A 8 -9.66 -0.18 0.85
N GLY A 9 -10.27 1.00 0.96
CA GLY A 9 -11.20 1.55 -0.04
C GLY A 9 -12.63 1.01 0.07
N THR A 10 -13.02 0.49 1.24
CA THR A 10 -14.41 0.13 1.52
C THR A 10 -15.23 1.30 2.04
N TYR A 11 -14.57 2.41 2.40
CA TYR A 11 -15.19 3.66 2.82
C TYR A 11 -16.16 3.47 4.01
N GLY A 12 -15.76 2.63 4.98
CA GLY A 12 -16.53 2.34 6.19
C GLY A 12 -17.44 1.11 6.10
N ALA A 13 -17.65 0.54 4.90
CA ALA A 13 -18.47 -0.68 4.78
C ALA A 13 -17.86 -1.87 5.54
N LEU A 14 -16.52 -1.94 5.64
CA LEU A 14 -15.85 -2.94 6.47
C LEU A 14 -16.13 -2.73 7.96
N ASP A 15 -16.17 -1.48 8.42
CA ASP A 15 -16.46 -1.15 9.84
C ASP A 15 -17.86 -1.60 10.24
N GLU A 16 -18.85 -1.41 9.37
CA GLU A 16 -20.22 -1.87 9.61
C GLU A 16 -20.28 -3.39 9.81
N VAL A 17 -19.56 -4.15 8.99
CA VAL A 17 -19.51 -5.62 9.08
C VAL A 17 -18.77 -6.06 10.34
N CYS A 18 -17.61 -5.48 10.61
CA CYS A 18 -16.79 -5.76 11.80
C CYS A 18 -17.58 -5.49 13.08
N SER A 19 -18.29 -4.36 13.17
CA SER A 19 -19.16 -4.00 14.29
C SER A 19 -20.29 -5.00 14.49
N ARG A 20 -20.98 -5.39 13.42
CA ARG A 20 -22.07 -6.38 13.49
C ARG A 20 -21.60 -7.75 13.99
N LEU A 21 -20.37 -8.14 13.67
CA LEU A 21 -19.81 -9.44 14.02
C LEU A 21 -18.99 -9.41 15.32
N ASP A 22 -18.82 -8.25 15.94
CA ASP A 22 -17.96 -8.03 17.09
C ASP A 22 -16.52 -8.53 16.85
N VAL A 23 -16.00 -8.20 15.67
CA VAL A 23 -14.65 -8.58 15.24
C VAL A 23 -13.84 -7.31 14.96
N PRO A 24 -12.72 -7.08 15.67
CA PRO A 24 -11.87 -5.93 15.39
C PRO A 24 -11.05 -6.12 14.10
N ARG A 25 -10.56 -5.01 13.53
CA ARG A 25 -9.73 -5.00 12.31
C ARG A 25 -8.46 -4.17 12.48
N LEU A 26 -7.53 -4.30 11.53
CA LEU A 26 -6.37 -3.41 11.48
C LEU A 26 -6.80 -1.93 11.32
N PRO A 27 -6.09 -0.99 11.96
CA PRO A 27 -6.37 0.42 11.86
C PRO A 27 -5.96 0.99 10.49
N GLY A 28 -6.36 2.24 10.24
CA GLY A 28 -5.96 2.99 9.04
C GLY A 28 -6.90 2.84 7.84
N SER A 29 -6.66 3.70 6.85
CA SER A 29 -7.42 3.76 5.60
C SER A 29 -6.95 2.74 4.57
N ASP A 30 -5.66 2.41 4.58
CA ASP A 30 -5.04 1.43 3.69
C ASP A 30 -3.81 0.77 4.34
N CYS A 31 -3.23 -0.21 3.65
CA CYS A 31 -2.06 -0.90 4.16
C CYS A 31 -0.79 -0.02 4.18
N TYR A 32 -0.75 1.08 3.43
CA TYR A 32 0.40 1.99 3.44
C TYR A 32 0.50 2.71 4.77
N GLU A 33 -0.63 3.14 5.34
CA GLU A 33 -0.67 3.71 6.69
C GLU A 33 -0.25 2.71 7.76
N VAL A 34 -0.62 1.43 7.60
CA VAL A 34 -0.21 0.37 8.52
C VAL A 34 1.30 0.15 8.50
N PHE A 35 1.94 0.21 7.33
CA PHE A 35 3.39 0.02 7.21
C PHE A 35 4.20 1.28 7.53
N ALA A 36 3.84 2.42 6.96
CA ALA A 36 4.62 3.66 7.06
C ALA A 36 4.24 4.53 8.26
N GLY A 37 3.06 4.30 8.84
CA GLY A 37 2.42 5.19 9.80
C GLY A 37 1.68 6.34 9.10
N ALA A 38 0.50 6.69 9.60
CA ALA A 38 -0.38 7.69 9.01
C ALA A 38 0.30 9.06 8.82
N GLU A 39 1.02 9.56 9.83
CA GLU A 39 1.69 10.86 9.75
C GLU A 39 2.79 10.91 8.70
N ARG A 40 3.59 9.84 8.57
CA ARG A 40 4.66 9.78 7.58
C ARG A 40 4.10 9.68 6.18
N LEU A 41 3.09 8.84 5.97
CA LEU A 41 2.42 8.71 4.68
C LEU A 41 1.77 10.04 4.28
N ARG A 42 1.04 10.68 5.21
CA ARG A 42 0.43 12.00 5.01
C ARG A 42 1.49 13.02 4.60
N GLY A 43 2.62 13.10 5.30
CA GLY A 43 3.71 13.99 4.93
C GLY A 43 4.28 13.72 3.52
N LEU A 44 4.42 12.46 3.11
CA LEU A 44 4.86 12.09 1.76
C LEU A 44 3.87 12.52 0.67
N LEU A 45 2.57 12.34 0.91
CA LEU A 45 1.51 12.68 -0.03
C LEU A 45 1.20 14.18 -0.04
N GLU A 46 1.36 14.88 1.07
CA GLU A 46 1.24 16.35 1.11
C GLU A 46 2.40 17.04 0.39
N ALA A 47 3.62 16.51 0.53
CA ALA A 47 4.80 17.03 -0.17
C ALA A 47 4.69 16.87 -1.70
N GLU A 48 4.10 15.75 -2.16
CA GLU A 48 3.85 15.49 -3.58
C GLU A 48 2.58 14.64 -3.73
N PRO A 49 1.40 15.25 -3.97
CA PRO A 49 0.15 14.52 -4.13
C PRO A 49 0.16 13.54 -5.30
N GLY A 50 0.94 13.81 -6.34
CA GLY A 50 1.15 12.93 -7.48
C GLY A 50 2.09 11.76 -7.18
N THR A 51 2.04 11.18 -5.98
CA THR A 51 2.90 10.06 -5.58
C THR A 51 2.21 8.72 -5.84
N TYR A 52 2.84 7.87 -6.65
CA TYR A 52 2.41 6.48 -6.82
C TYR A 52 3.13 5.60 -5.79
N VAL A 53 2.38 5.02 -4.87
CA VAL A 53 2.94 4.25 -3.75
C VAL A 53 3.03 2.77 -4.11
N LEU A 54 4.19 2.16 -3.85
CA LEU A 54 4.44 0.73 -4.02
C LEU A 54 4.78 0.08 -2.68
N THR A 55 4.34 -1.16 -2.48
CA THR A 55 4.79 -2.08 -1.42
C THR A 55 5.58 -3.23 -2.04
N ASP A 56 6.22 -4.07 -1.23
CA ASP A 56 6.98 -5.25 -1.69
C ASP A 56 6.12 -6.20 -2.54
N TYR A 57 4.85 -6.36 -2.16
CA TYR A 57 3.88 -7.11 -2.96
C TYR A 57 3.63 -6.46 -4.32
N LEU A 58 3.41 -5.14 -4.34
CA LEU A 58 3.07 -4.45 -5.58
C LEU A 58 4.27 -4.35 -6.53
N VAL A 59 5.50 -4.11 -6.04
CA VAL A 59 6.69 -4.11 -6.91
C VAL A 59 6.93 -5.46 -7.56
N THR A 60 6.65 -6.57 -6.86
CA THR A 60 6.84 -7.93 -7.42
C THR A 60 5.74 -8.35 -8.37
N SER A 61 4.52 -7.86 -8.14
CA SER A 61 3.35 -8.20 -8.96
C SER A 61 2.99 -7.15 -10.00
N PHE A 62 3.73 -6.04 -10.09
CA PHE A 62 3.38 -4.83 -10.85
C PHE A 62 2.94 -5.11 -12.28
N HIS A 63 3.69 -5.96 -12.99
CA HIS A 63 3.34 -6.33 -14.36
C HIS A 63 1.95 -6.97 -14.45
N ARG A 64 1.63 -7.93 -13.57
CA ARG A 64 0.32 -8.57 -13.57
C ARG A 64 -0.75 -7.61 -13.06
N SER A 65 -0.55 -7.04 -11.88
CA SER A 65 -1.56 -6.28 -11.14
C SER A 65 -1.88 -4.91 -11.74
N VAL A 66 -0.96 -4.32 -12.50
CA VAL A 66 -1.11 -2.97 -13.07
C VAL A 66 -1.02 -3.02 -14.59
N VAL A 67 0.08 -3.54 -15.15
CA VAL A 67 0.31 -3.48 -16.61
C VAL A 67 -0.73 -4.28 -17.38
N VAL A 68 -0.98 -5.53 -16.99
CA VAL A 68 -1.95 -6.40 -17.67
C VAL A 68 -3.38 -6.00 -17.35
N GLU A 69 -3.73 -5.77 -16.07
CA GLU A 69 -5.11 -5.44 -15.69
C GLU A 69 -5.58 -4.09 -16.27
N LEU A 70 -4.67 -3.12 -16.46
CA LEU A 70 -4.98 -1.86 -17.14
C LEU A 70 -4.77 -1.92 -18.66
N GLY A 71 -4.39 -3.08 -19.21
CA GLY A 71 -4.20 -3.29 -20.65
C GLY A 71 -3.02 -2.51 -21.26
N LEU A 72 -2.06 -2.07 -20.46
CA LEU A 72 -0.87 -1.32 -20.92
C LEU A 72 0.07 -2.17 -21.78
N ASP A 73 0.03 -3.49 -21.61
CA ASP A 73 0.75 -4.45 -22.46
C ASP A 73 0.25 -4.42 -23.91
N ARG A 74 -1.04 -4.14 -24.11
CA ARG A 74 -1.71 -4.08 -25.41
C ARG A 74 -1.86 -2.65 -25.93
N TYR A 75 -2.01 -1.68 -25.03
CA TYR A 75 -2.23 -0.27 -25.34
C TYR A 75 -1.31 0.64 -24.50
N PRO A 76 0.01 0.69 -24.82
CA PRO A 76 0.98 1.44 -24.03
C PRO A 76 0.68 2.95 -23.90
N GLN A 77 -0.04 3.52 -24.87
CA GLN A 77 -0.46 4.92 -24.85
C GLN A 77 -1.38 5.27 -23.68
N LEU A 78 -2.12 4.30 -23.12
CA LEU A 78 -2.97 4.52 -21.95
C LEU A 78 -2.17 4.86 -20.69
N ARG A 79 -0.85 4.64 -20.71
CA ARG A 79 0.02 5.05 -19.60
C ARG A 79 -0.17 6.52 -19.27
N ASP A 80 -0.22 7.39 -20.28
CA ASP A 80 -0.32 8.84 -20.04
C ASP A 80 -1.71 9.21 -19.52
N ASP A 81 -2.74 8.53 -19.98
CA ASP A 81 -4.12 8.73 -19.49
C ASP A 81 -4.27 8.32 -18.02
N TYR A 82 -3.65 7.22 -17.61
CA TYR A 82 -3.74 6.72 -16.23
C TYR A 82 -2.74 7.37 -15.27
N PHE A 83 -1.53 7.64 -15.75
CA PHE A 83 -0.41 8.04 -14.90
C PHE A 83 0.12 9.45 -15.15
N GLY A 84 -0.44 10.21 -16.11
CA GLY A 84 0.06 11.53 -16.50
C GLY A 84 0.00 12.61 -15.42
N HIS A 85 -0.77 12.40 -14.35
CA HIS A 85 -0.82 13.29 -13.19
C HIS A 85 0.12 12.89 -12.05
N TYR A 86 0.76 11.72 -12.13
CA TYR A 86 1.78 11.32 -11.17
C TYR A 86 3.13 11.96 -11.50
N ARG A 87 3.88 12.26 -10.46
CA ARG A 87 5.17 12.96 -10.51
C ARG A 87 6.32 12.12 -10.00
N ARG A 88 6.04 11.15 -9.13
CA ARG A 88 7.04 10.24 -8.59
C ARG A 88 6.44 8.91 -8.15
N VAL A 89 7.31 7.93 -8.00
CA VAL A 89 7.01 6.66 -7.34
C VAL A 89 7.72 6.62 -5.98
N VAL A 90 7.02 6.17 -4.95
CA VAL A 90 7.62 5.88 -3.65
C VAL A 90 7.44 4.40 -3.37
N TRP A 91 8.53 3.65 -3.27
CA TRP A 91 8.49 2.29 -2.77
C TRP A 91 8.67 2.31 -1.25
N LEU A 92 7.58 2.02 -0.54
CA LEU A 92 7.60 1.69 0.88
C LEU A 92 8.18 0.28 0.99
N ALA A 93 9.47 0.18 1.32
CA ALA A 93 10.19 -1.08 1.40
C ALA A 93 9.99 -1.73 2.77
N GLN A 94 9.30 -2.87 2.82
CA GLN A 94 9.18 -3.66 4.05
C GLN A 94 10.48 -4.42 4.30
N HIS A 95 10.95 -5.17 3.29
CA HIS A 95 12.12 -6.03 3.39
C HIS A 95 13.03 -5.85 2.16
N PRO A 96 13.75 -4.72 2.05
CA PRO A 96 14.50 -4.39 0.84
C PRO A 96 15.54 -5.47 0.51
N THR A 97 15.52 -5.92 -0.74
CA THR A 97 16.52 -6.81 -1.32
C THR A 97 16.93 -6.29 -2.68
N ALA A 98 18.11 -6.67 -3.18
CA ALA A 98 18.54 -6.29 -4.53
C ALA A 98 17.51 -6.66 -5.62
N ARG A 99 16.80 -7.78 -5.44
CA ARG A 99 15.72 -8.21 -6.34
C ARG A 99 14.53 -7.26 -6.32
N LEU A 100 14.10 -6.82 -5.12
CA LEU A 100 12.98 -5.91 -4.96
C LEU A 100 13.32 -4.49 -5.41
N HIS A 101 14.53 -4.00 -5.11
CA HIS A 101 15.02 -2.73 -5.60
C HIS A 101 15.02 -2.69 -7.15
N ALA A 102 15.51 -3.75 -7.79
CA ALA A 102 15.44 -3.86 -9.25
C ALA A 102 13.99 -3.94 -9.77
N ALA A 103 13.06 -4.53 -9.02
CA ALA A 103 11.64 -4.58 -9.39
C ALA A 103 10.95 -3.22 -9.26
N ALA A 104 11.23 -2.48 -8.18
CA ALA A 104 10.76 -1.11 -7.99
C ALA A 104 11.22 -0.19 -9.12
N GLY A 105 12.51 -0.26 -9.49
CA GLY A 105 13.05 0.46 -10.64
C GLY A 105 12.32 0.13 -11.95
N ARG A 106 12.11 -1.15 -12.26
CA ARG A 106 11.34 -1.56 -13.45
C ARG A 106 9.90 -1.05 -13.44
N ALA A 107 9.24 -1.06 -12.29
CA ALA A 107 7.88 -0.52 -12.17
C ALA A 107 7.87 1.00 -12.45
N ALA A 108 8.83 1.73 -11.87
CA ALA A 108 9.00 3.16 -12.14
C ALA A 108 9.34 3.46 -13.60
N ASP A 109 10.16 2.64 -14.25
CA ASP A 109 10.50 2.77 -15.67
C ASP A 109 9.27 2.59 -16.57
N VAL A 110 8.39 1.63 -16.26
CA VAL A 110 7.11 1.44 -16.97
C VAL A 110 6.21 2.68 -16.84
N LEU A 111 6.17 3.27 -15.64
CA LEU A 111 5.44 4.51 -15.40
C LEU A 111 6.16 5.74 -15.99
N GLY A 112 7.46 5.63 -16.27
CA GLY A 112 8.35 6.71 -16.68
C GLY A 112 8.43 7.84 -15.66
N LEU A 113 8.50 7.49 -14.38
CA LEU A 113 8.56 8.44 -13.27
C LEU A 113 9.87 8.27 -12.49
N PRO A 114 10.43 9.35 -11.90
CA PRO A 114 11.48 9.22 -10.91
C PRO A 114 10.95 8.47 -9.70
N TRP A 115 11.84 7.78 -8.98
CA TRP A 115 11.43 6.98 -7.83
C TRP A 115 12.41 7.06 -6.67
N GLU A 116 11.89 6.82 -5.47
CA GLU A 116 12.66 6.75 -4.23
C GLU A 116 12.27 5.51 -3.40
N GLU A 117 13.23 5.02 -2.63
CA GLU A 117 13.04 3.97 -1.64
C GLU A 117 12.84 4.59 -0.26
N VAL A 118 11.80 4.13 0.43
CA VAL A 118 11.50 4.50 1.81
C VAL A 118 11.36 3.23 2.63
N VAL A 119 12.39 2.91 3.41
CA VAL A 119 12.36 1.73 4.30
C VAL A 119 11.39 1.98 5.45
N VAL A 120 10.42 1.08 5.60
CA VAL A 120 9.38 1.12 6.62
C VAL A 120 9.41 -0.09 7.55
N GLY A 121 9.90 -1.25 7.08
CA GLY A 121 9.85 -2.48 7.86
C GLY A 121 8.41 -2.98 8.08
N ASP A 122 8.26 -3.85 9.08
CA ASP A 122 7.00 -4.44 9.53
C ASP A 122 6.66 -4.08 10.98
N VAL A 123 7.51 -3.35 11.70
CA VAL A 123 7.34 -3.01 13.11
C VAL A 123 5.96 -2.40 13.43
N LEU A 124 5.47 -1.48 12.60
CA LEU A 124 4.15 -0.86 12.81
C LEU A 124 3.00 -1.84 12.55
N LEU A 125 3.16 -2.76 11.60
CA LEU A 125 2.23 -3.86 11.39
C LEU A 125 2.24 -4.82 12.59
N GLU A 126 3.42 -5.20 13.09
CA GLU A 126 3.55 -6.08 14.26
C GLU A 126 2.87 -5.47 15.50
N GLN A 127 3.08 -4.17 15.74
CA GLN A 127 2.41 -3.43 16.81
C GLN A 127 0.89 -3.44 16.63
N ALA A 128 0.39 -3.11 15.43
CA ALA A 128 -1.04 -3.09 15.15
C ALA A 128 -1.67 -4.49 15.32
N LEU A 129 -0.95 -5.56 14.93
CA LEU A 129 -1.39 -6.94 15.15
C LEU A 129 -1.41 -7.31 16.62
N GLN A 130 -0.41 -6.89 17.40
CA GLN A 130 -0.36 -7.14 18.84
C GLN A 130 -1.54 -6.46 19.55
N ASP A 131 -1.79 -5.19 19.25
CA ASP A 131 -2.92 -4.43 19.81
C ASP A 131 -4.26 -5.11 19.49
N LEU A 132 -4.39 -5.64 18.27
CA LEU A 132 -5.58 -6.35 17.81
C LEU A 132 -5.80 -7.67 18.58
N LEU A 133 -4.72 -8.40 18.85
CA LEU A 133 -4.77 -9.65 19.62
C LEU A 133 -5.12 -9.38 21.08
N ASP A 134 -4.58 -8.31 21.67
CA ASP A 134 -4.86 -7.97 23.06
C ASP A 134 -6.31 -7.49 23.25
N GLN A 135 -6.87 -6.74 22.30
CA GLN A 135 -8.30 -6.40 22.29
C GLN A 135 -9.19 -7.65 22.22
N THR A 136 -8.79 -8.63 21.41
CA THR A 136 -9.53 -9.90 21.26
C THR A 136 -9.48 -10.76 22.54
N ARG A 137 -8.43 -10.62 23.37
CA ARG A 137 -8.29 -11.36 24.64
C ARG A 137 -9.07 -10.76 25.79
N VAL A 138 -9.26 -9.43 25.80
CA VAL A 138 -9.97 -8.71 26.87
C VAL A 138 -11.49 -8.74 26.66
N GLY A 139 -11.96 -8.90 25.43
CA GLY A 139 -13.40 -8.99 25.08
C GLY A 139 -14.01 -10.40 25.10
N GLY A 140 -13.27 -11.42 25.57
CA GLY A 140 -13.70 -12.83 25.60
C GLY A 140 -14.19 -13.32 26.95
#